data_AF-A0A523H4D3-F1
#
_entry.id   AF-A0A523H4D3-F1
#
_cell.length_a   1.000
_cell.length_b   1.000
_cell.length_c   1.000
_cell.angle_alpha   90.00
_cell.angle_beta   90.00
_cell.angle_gamma   90.00
#
_symmetry.space_group_name_H-M   'P 1'
#
loop_
_entity.id
_entity.type
_entity.pdbx_description
1 polymer ?
#
loop_
_entity_poly.entity_id
_entity_poly.type
_entity_poly.pdbx_seq_one_letter_code
_entity_poly.pdbx_strand_id
1 'polypeptide(L)' 'MSVKIIVGAQWGDEGKGKIVDLLSEQVDIVARYQGGANAGHTIVIEGEQYILHLVPSGILHENTICVIGNGV' A
#
# COMPACT_ATOMS: atom_id res chain seq x y z
N MET A 1 15.86 -13.41 5.56
CA MET A 1 15.13 -12.37 4.79
C MET A 1 13.65 -12.71 4.89
N SER A 2 12.80 -11.76 5.28
CA SER A 2 11.36 -11.98 5.48
C SER A 2 10.58 -11.13 4.48
N VAL A 3 9.54 -11.70 3.88
CA VAL A 3 8.66 -11.02 2.92
C VAL A 3 7.22 -11.27 3.36
N LYS A 4 6.45 -10.19 3.52
CA LYS A 4 5.01 -10.25 3.78
C LYS A 4 4.28 -9.98 2.46
N ILE A 5 3.34 -10.85 2.12
CA ILE A 5 2.51 -10.69 0.90
C ILE A 5 1.07 -10.45 1.35
N ILE A 6 0.49 -9.34 0.90
CA ILE A 6 -0.89 -8.97 1.16
C ILE A 6 -1.68 -9.11 -0.13
N VAL A 7 -2.69 -9.97 -0.12
CA VAL A 7 -3.57 -10.24 -1.27
C VAL A 7 -5.03 -10.06 -0.87
N GLY A 8 -5.88 -9.73 -1.84
CA GLY A 8 -7.33 -9.79 -1.68
C GLY A 8 -7.78 -11.23 -1.93
N ALA A 9 -8.57 -11.79 -1.02
CA ALA A 9 -9.12 -13.13 -1.17
C ALA A 9 -10.56 -13.12 -1.73
N GLN A 10 -11.08 -11.94 -2.07
CA GLN A 10 -12.43 -11.72 -2.57
C GLN A 10 -12.37 -10.93 -3.90
N TRP A 11 -13.35 -10.06 -4.14
CA TRP A 11 -13.48 -9.26 -5.36
C TRP A 11 -13.18 -7.78 -5.13
N GLY A 12 -12.13 -7.46 -4.37
CA GLY A 12 -11.78 -6.07 -4.07
C GLY A 12 -12.45 -5.52 -2.81
N ASP A 13 -12.12 -4.27 -2.48
CA ASP A 13 -12.63 -3.53 -1.32
C ASP A 13 -12.48 -4.21 0.05
N GLU A 14 -11.54 -5.14 0.19
CA GLU A 14 -11.28 -5.85 1.46
C GLU A 14 -10.49 -5.00 2.48
N GLY A 15 -10.29 -3.70 2.22
CA GLY A 15 -9.55 -2.81 3.11
C GLY A 15 -8.03 -3.05 3.16
N LYS A 16 -7.45 -3.66 2.13
CA LYS A 16 -6.01 -4.00 2.05
C LYS A 16 -5.09 -2.82 2.34
N GLY A 17 -5.41 -1.63 1.84
CA GLY A 17 -4.60 -0.43 2.04
C GLY A 17 -4.36 -0.11 3.52
N LYS A 18 -5.36 -0.34 4.38
CA LYS A 18 -5.23 -0.17 5.84
C LYS A 18 -4.24 -1.17 6.45
N ILE A 19 -4.25 -2.42 5.97
CA ILE A 19 -3.31 -3.44 6.44
C ILE A 19 -1.90 -3.17 5.95
N VAL A 20 -1.75 -2.72 4.70
CA VAL A 20 -0.44 -2.31 4.15
C VAL A 20 0.11 -1.15 4.98
N ASP A 21 -0.69 -0.12 5.23
CA ASP A 21 -0.29 1.04 6.04
C ASP A 21 0.17 0.64 7.46
N LEU A 22 -0.64 -0.14 8.19
CA LEU A 22 -0.30 -0.61 9.53
C LEU A 22 1.01 -1.43 9.58
N LEU A 23 1.29 -2.20 8.52
CA LEU A 23 2.50 -3.01 8.44
C LEU A 23 3.71 -2.24 7.90
N SER A 24 3.50 -1.08 7.27
CA SER A 24 4.55 -0.27 6.63
C SER A 24 5.55 0.27 7.65
N GLU A 25 5.12 0.59 8.87
CA GLU A 25 5.99 1.01 9.98
C GLU A 25 7.10 -0.01 10.32
N GLN A 26 6.92 -1.27 9.98
CA GLN A 26 7.80 -2.38 10.36
C GLN A 26 8.60 -2.94 9.17
N VAL A 27 8.57 -2.28 8.01
CA VAL A 27 9.26 -2.76 6.82
C VAL A 27 10.01 -1.63 6.11
N ASP A 28 11.18 -1.96 5.58
CA ASP A 28 12.01 -1.01 4.86
C ASP A 28 11.48 -0.72 3.45
N ILE A 29 10.70 -1.64 2.87
CA ILE A 29 10.23 -1.58 1.47
C ILE A 29 8.77 -2.00 1.35
N VAL A 30 7.98 -1.19 0.65
CA VAL A 30 6.61 -1.53 0.21
C VAL A 30 6.55 -1.46 -1.32
N ALA A 31 6.16 -2.57 -1.94
CA ALA A 31 6.14 -2.69 -3.40
C ALA A 31 4.74 -3.02 -3.93
N ARG A 32 4.33 -2.30 -4.98
CA ARG A 32 3.20 -2.69 -5.84
C ARG A 32 3.74 -3.57 -6.97
N TYR A 33 3.12 -4.73 -7.18
CA TYR A 33 3.62 -5.74 -8.13
C TYR A 33 2.69 -5.97 -9.32
N GLN A 34 1.45 -5.51 -9.27
CA GLN A 34 0.46 -5.63 -10.36
C GLN A 34 -0.61 -4.55 -10.28
N GLY A 35 -1.41 -4.43 -11.34
CA GLY A 35 -2.62 -3.60 -11.40
C GLY A 35 -2.32 -2.28 -12.06
N GLY A 36 -2.97 -1.20 -11.63
CA GLY A 36 -2.74 0.15 -12.16
C GLY A 36 -3.46 1.20 -11.29
N ALA A 37 -3.82 2.33 -11.88
CA ALA A 37 -4.60 3.38 -11.19
C ALA A 37 -6.08 3.00 -10.92
N ASN A 38 -6.49 1.79 -11.27
CA ASN A 38 -7.78 1.19 -10.92
C ASN A 38 -7.84 0.68 -9.47
N ALA A 39 -6.70 0.63 -8.78
CA ALA A 39 -6.68 0.49 -7.33
C ALA A 39 -7.02 1.84 -6.67
N GLY A 40 -7.53 1.78 -5.44
CA GLY A 40 -7.79 2.96 -4.63
C GLY A 40 -7.78 2.57 -3.16
N HIS A 41 -7.04 3.31 -2.35
CA HIS A 41 -7.19 3.24 -0.91
C HIS A 41 -7.11 4.64 -0.33
N THR A 42 -8.03 4.89 0.58
CA THR A 42 -8.12 6.13 1.34
C THR A 42 -7.46 5.91 2.69
N ILE A 43 -6.50 6.78 3.03
CA ILE A 43 -5.83 6.80 4.32
C ILE A 43 -6.17 8.14 4.98
N VAL A 44 -6.38 8.12 6.29
CA VAL A 44 -6.59 9.33 7.09
C VAL A 44 -5.47 9.41 8.12
N ILE A 45 -4.66 10.46 8.04
CA ILE A 45 -3.58 10.74 9.00
C ILE A 45 -3.88 12.10 9.64
N GLU A 46 -3.97 12.13 10.96
CA GLU A 46 -4.20 13.37 11.73
C GLU A 46 -5.44 14.18 11.27
N GLY A 47 -6.43 13.51 10.68
CA GLY A 47 -7.66 14.13 10.16
C GLY A 47 -7.58 14.54 8.68
N GLU A 48 -6.41 14.47 8.05
CA GLU A 48 -6.21 14.73 6.62
C GLU A 48 -6.39 13.46 5.80
N GLN A 49 -7.13 13.58 4.69
CA GLN A 49 -7.47 12.45 3.83
C GLN A 49 -6.56 12.38 2.61
N TYR A 50 -5.90 11.23 2.44
CA TYR A 50 -5.06 10.91 1.28
C TYR A 50 -5.72 9.80 0.45
N ILE A 51 -5.92 10.05 -0.84
CA ILE A 51 -6.45 9.06 -1.79
C ILE A 51 -5.32 8.62 -2.71
N LEU A 52 -4.91 7.35 -2.58
CA LEU A 52 -3.80 6.78 -3.32
C LEU A 52 -4.29 5.75 -4.33
N HIS A 53 -4.03 6.03 -5.61
CA HIS A 53 -4.41 5.14 -6.71
C HIS A 53 -3.24 4.26 -7.18
N LEU A 54 -2.07 4.88 -7.42
CA LEU A 54 -0.90 4.20 -7.99
C LEU A 54 0.22 3.99 -6.97
N VAL A 55 0.53 5.04 -6.22
CA VAL A 55 1.60 5.05 -5.22
C VAL A 55 1.29 4.05 -4.10
N PRO A 56 2.29 3.25 -3.64
CA PRO A 56 2.09 2.34 -2.51
C PRO A 56 1.71 3.07 -1.21
N SER A 57 0.93 2.42 -0.34
CA SER A 57 0.43 2.99 0.92
C SER A 57 1.55 3.38 1.89
N GLY A 58 2.72 2.75 1.78
CA GLY A 58 3.89 3.04 2.61
C GLY A 58 4.47 4.45 2.43
N ILE A 59 3.99 5.24 1.46
CA ILE A 59 4.54 6.58 1.16
C ILE A 59 4.38 7.58 2.31
N LEU A 60 3.49 7.27 3.25
CA LEU A 60 3.23 8.09 4.43
C LEU A 60 4.19 7.76 5.59
N HIS A 61 5.07 6.77 5.41
CA HIS A 61 6.09 6.37 6.40
C HIS A 61 7.47 6.81 5.91
N GLU A 62 8.10 7.76 6.61
CA GLU A 62 9.34 8.42 6.17
C GLU A 62 10.51 7.44 5.90
N ASN A 63 10.55 6.33 6.63
CA ASN A 63 11.63 5.34 6.54
C ASN A 63 11.31 4.19 5.56
N THR A 64 10.19 4.25 4.84
CA THR A 64 9.72 3.16 3.98
C THR A 64 9.92 3.53 2.51
N ILE A 65 10.73 2.75 1.81
CA ILE A 65 10.95 2.91 0.37
C ILE A 65 9.74 2.34 -0.38
N CYS A 66 9.10 3.19 -1.19
CA CYS A 66 7.99 2.79 -2.04
C CYS A 66 8.48 2.44 -3.45
N VAL A 67 8.11 1.25 -3.92
CA VAL A 67 8.47 0.75 -5.24
C VAL A 67 7.22 0.45 -6.07
N ILE A 68 7.23 0.93 -7.32
CA ILE A 68 6.29 0.50 -8.35
C ILE A 68 7.06 -0.49 -9.23
N GLY A 69 6.71 -1.77 -9.12
CA GLY A 69 7.31 -2.82 -9.93
C GLY A 69 6.85 -2.76 -11.39
N ASN A 70 7.58 -3.45 -12.27
CA ASN A 70 7.31 -3.50 -13.70
C ASN A 70 6.00 -4.21 -14.11
N GLY A 71 5.29 -4.83 -13.17
CA GLY A 71 3.98 -5.46 -13.40
C GLY A 71 2.78 -4.53 -13.19
N VAL A 72 3.01 -3.30 -12.73
CA VAL A 72 2.01 -2.23 -12.54
C VAL A 72 1.88 -1.39 -13.82
#